data_AF-A0A7W0JIR7-F1
#
_entry.id   AF-A0A7W0JIR7-F1
#
_cell.length_a   1.000
_cell.length_b   1.000
_cell.length_c   1.000
_cell.angle_alpha   90.00
_cell.angle_beta   90.00
_cell.angle_gamma   90.00
#
_symmetry.space_group_name_H-M   'P 1'
#
loop_
_entity.id
_entity.type
_entity.pdbx_description
1 polymer ?
#
loop_
_entity_poly.entity_id
_entity_poly.type
_entity_poly.pdbx_seq_one_letter_code
_entity_poly.pdbx_strand_id
1 'polypeptide(L)'
;MKTVTCPSCDFANTGVTAESKCAQCGEPLAPALFQQSVDELKKLTENLPSLKKPTPSFYSFNGFGTMLLDYRALPDGTYEAVRWVTLMFLPLVPLSAYCIQPLEQERSYGRETSKFQILDKAPLSAVRVIRTYALAAAGLLPPILGVVYSTEINRAVRGLWALGLMVLIAVWSGYFIFFKIPNERKAYKAKAAS
;
A
#
# COMPACT_ATOMS: atom_id res chain seq x y z
N MET A 1 40.85 -11.28 -7.23
CA MET A 1 41.21 -12.05 -8.45
C MET A 1 40.08 -13.03 -8.74
N LYS A 2 39.60 -13.13 -9.98
CA LYS A 2 38.53 -14.06 -10.34
C LYS A 2 39.09 -15.48 -10.50
N THR A 3 38.41 -16.44 -9.92
CA THR A 3 38.73 -17.88 -10.00
C THR A 3 37.62 -18.57 -10.78
N VAL A 4 37.98 -19.38 -11.78
CA VAL A 4 37.04 -20.09 -12.65
C VAL A 4 37.43 -21.55 -12.72
N THR A 5 36.47 -22.44 -12.45
CA THR A 5 36.65 -23.89 -12.53
C THR A 5 36.47 -24.36 -13.97
N CYS A 6 37.40 -25.16 -14.48
CA CYS A 6 37.29 -25.73 -15.83
C CYS A 6 36.23 -26.85 -15.84
N PRO A 7 35.25 -26.85 -16.76
CA PRO A 7 34.18 -27.84 -16.78
C PRO A 7 34.64 -29.25 -17.19
N SER A 8 35.80 -29.39 -17.85
CA SER A 8 36.28 -30.69 -18.35
C SER A 8 37.26 -31.39 -17.41
N CYS A 9 37.94 -30.65 -16.52
CA CYS A 9 38.94 -31.23 -15.61
C CYS A 9 38.85 -30.74 -14.16
N ASP A 10 37.85 -29.93 -13.83
CA ASP A 10 37.61 -29.36 -12.49
C ASP A 10 38.77 -28.54 -11.90
N PHE A 11 39.76 -28.18 -12.71
CA PHE A 11 40.89 -27.37 -12.25
C PHE A 11 40.49 -25.91 -12.05
N ALA A 12 40.87 -25.33 -10.91
CA ALA A 12 40.61 -23.93 -10.57
C ALA A 12 41.70 -23.03 -11.17
N ASN A 13 41.34 -22.20 -12.15
CA ASN A 13 42.24 -21.25 -12.79
C ASN A 13 42.05 -19.87 -12.15
N THR A 14 43.15 -19.15 -11.87
CA THR A 14 43.13 -17.80 -11.28
C THR A 14 43.60 -16.76 -12.31
N GLY A 15 43.06 -15.54 -12.26
CA GLY A 15 43.49 -14.44 -13.15
C GLY A 15 43.04 -14.61 -14.61
N VAL A 16 41.93 -15.30 -14.82
CA VAL A 16 41.39 -15.75 -16.11
C VAL A 16 40.84 -14.57 -16.93
N THR A 17 41.23 -14.46 -18.21
CA THR A 17 40.72 -13.50 -19.21
C THR A 17 39.95 -14.23 -20.32
N ALA A 18 39.22 -13.50 -21.18
CA ALA A 18 38.37 -14.09 -22.23
C ALA A 18 39.11 -15.02 -23.22
N GLU A 19 40.43 -14.86 -23.36
CA GLU A 19 41.29 -15.64 -24.27
C GLU A 19 42.05 -16.76 -23.56
N SER A 20 41.92 -16.85 -22.23
CA SER A 20 42.69 -17.81 -21.45
C SER A 20 42.17 -19.25 -21.61
N LYS A 21 43.13 -20.17 -21.62
CA LYS A 21 42.92 -21.61 -21.69
C LYS A 21 43.19 -22.21 -20.32
N CYS A 22 42.60 -23.37 -20.05
CA CYS A 22 42.87 -24.09 -18.82
C CYS A 22 44.35 -24.48 -18.75
N ALA A 23 44.99 -24.21 -17.60
CA ALA A 23 46.39 -24.54 -17.37
C ALA A 23 46.67 -26.06 -17.40
N GLN A 24 45.66 -26.89 -17.19
CA GLN A 24 45.79 -28.36 -17.11
C GLN A 24 45.39 -29.07 -18.41
N CYS A 25 44.22 -28.78 -18.98
CA CYS A 25 43.70 -29.50 -20.16
C CYS A 25 43.77 -28.68 -21.47
N GLY A 26 44.12 -27.40 -21.41
CA GLY A 26 44.24 -26.54 -22.60
C GLY A 26 42.91 -26.12 -23.24
N GLU A 27 41.76 -26.51 -22.68
CA GLU A 27 40.45 -26.09 -23.19
C GLU A 27 40.18 -24.60 -22.98
N PRO A 28 39.41 -23.97 -23.89
CA PRO A 28 39.03 -22.57 -23.77
C PRO A 28 38.12 -22.34 -22.55
N LEU A 29 38.47 -21.39 -21.68
CA LEU A 29 37.69 -21.05 -20.49
C LEU A 29 36.59 -20.00 -20.76
N ALA A 30 36.48 -19.50 -22.00
CA ALA A 30 35.48 -18.53 -22.40
C ALA A 30 34.02 -18.94 -22.08
N PRO A 31 33.59 -20.21 -22.30
CA PRO A 31 32.22 -20.62 -21.97
C PRO A 31 31.96 -20.62 -20.46
N ALA A 32 32.94 -21.03 -19.65
CA ALA A 32 32.83 -21.07 -18.19
C ALA A 32 32.79 -19.67 -17.58
N LEU A 33 33.60 -18.74 -18.10
CA LEU A 33 33.55 -17.32 -17.75
C LEU A 33 32.20 -16.69 -18.07
N PHE A 34 31.64 -17.02 -19.24
CA PHE A 34 30.32 -16.54 -19.64
C PHE A 34 29.24 -17.05 -18.69
N GLN A 35 29.24 -18.35 -18.39
CA GLN A 35 28.27 -18.96 -17.48
C GLN A 35 28.32 -18.35 -16.08
N GLN A 36 29.52 -18.13 -15.54
CA GLN A 36 29.70 -17.47 -14.24
C GLN A 36 29.15 -16.04 -14.24
N SER A 37 29.31 -15.31 -15.34
CA SER A 37 28.76 -13.96 -15.50
C SER A 37 27.23 -13.97 -15.57
N VAL A 38 26.64 -14.97 -16.24
CA VAL A 38 25.19 -15.20 -16.29
C VAL A 38 24.64 -15.56 -14.91
N ASP A 39 25.32 -16.43 -14.16
CA ASP A 39 24.91 -16.80 -12.80
C ASP A 39 24.99 -15.62 -11.83
N GLU A 40 26.01 -14.77 -11.97
CA GLU A 40 26.15 -13.54 -11.19
C GLU A 40 25.03 -12.54 -11.52
N LEU A 41 24.69 -12.38 -12.81
CA LEU A 41 23.52 -11.60 -13.24
C LEU A 41 22.20 -12.18 -12.73
N LYS A 42 22.06 -13.51 -12.73
CA LYS A 42 20.86 -14.19 -12.21
C LYS A 42 20.73 -13.97 -10.70
N LYS A 43 21.81 -14.11 -9.94
CA LYS A 43 21.83 -13.79 -8.50
C LYS A 43 21.53 -12.32 -8.23
N LEU A 44 22.04 -11.40 -9.04
CA LEU A 44 21.70 -9.97 -8.93
C LEU A 44 20.23 -9.73 -9.25
N THR A 45 19.68 -10.40 -10.26
CA THR A 45 18.27 -10.31 -10.68
C THR A 45 17.33 -10.92 -9.64
N GLU A 46 17.72 -12.01 -8.98
CA GLU A 46 16.97 -12.62 -7.88
C GLU A 46 17.00 -11.77 -6.60
N ASN A 47 18.06 -10.96 -6.39
CA ASN A 47 18.15 -10.00 -5.29
C ASN A 47 17.48 -8.65 -5.60
N LEU A 48 17.24 -8.34 -6.87
CA LEU A 48 16.56 -7.13 -7.37
C LEU A 48 15.07 -6.95 -6.97
N PRO A 49 14.27 -7.95 -6.55
CA PRO A 49 12.92 -7.71 -6.03
C PRO A 49 12.92 -6.77 -4.82
N SER A 50 14.02 -6.71 -4.07
CA SER A 50 14.22 -5.78 -2.95
C SER A 50 14.43 -4.31 -3.39
N LEU A 51 14.73 -4.08 -4.67
CA LEU A 51 14.99 -2.76 -5.26
C LEU A 51 13.83 -2.21 -6.09
N LYS A 52 12.73 -2.97 -6.25
CA LYS A 52 11.48 -2.44 -6.81
C LYS A 52 10.93 -1.46 -5.77
N LYS A 53 11.46 -0.21 -5.80
CA LYS A 53 11.09 0.87 -4.89
C LYS A 53 9.59 0.79 -4.69
N PRO A 54 9.08 0.59 -3.46
CA PRO A 54 7.66 0.68 -3.22
C PRO A 54 7.24 2.02 -3.79
N THR A 55 6.41 2.00 -4.83
CA THR A 55 5.93 3.22 -5.48
C THR A 55 5.41 4.09 -4.35
N PRO A 56 5.96 5.30 -4.15
CA PRO A 56 5.67 6.08 -2.97
C PRO A 56 4.16 6.17 -2.80
N SER A 57 3.74 5.77 -1.60
CA SER A 57 2.38 5.82 -1.10
C SER A 57 1.71 7.09 -1.57
N PHE A 58 0.50 6.97 -2.10
CA PHE A 58 -0.31 8.13 -2.49
C PHE A 58 -0.20 9.23 -1.43
N TYR A 59 0.19 10.43 -1.86
CA TYR A 59 0.48 11.52 -0.93
C TYR A 59 -0.84 12.09 -0.40
N SER A 60 -1.06 11.92 0.89
CA SER A 60 -2.05 12.69 1.64
C SER A 60 -1.41 13.26 2.90
N PHE A 61 -1.69 14.52 3.19
CA PHE A 61 -1.29 15.17 4.45
C PHE A 61 -2.56 15.53 5.21
N ASN A 62 -2.78 14.93 6.38
CA ASN A 62 -3.98 15.15 7.20
C ASN A 62 -5.31 15.05 6.41
N GLY A 63 -5.41 14.04 5.52
CA GLY A 63 -6.62 13.81 4.73
C GLY A 63 -6.80 14.74 3.53
N PHE A 64 -5.83 15.59 3.22
CA PHE A 64 -5.78 16.39 1.99
C PHE A 64 -4.86 15.73 0.96
N GLY A 65 -5.32 15.59 -0.27
CA GLY A 65 -4.53 15.02 -1.37
C GLY A 65 -5.19 13.79 -1.95
N THR A 66 -4.46 12.69 -2.09
CA THR A 66 -5.03 11.42 -2.56
C THR A 66 -4.83 10.28 -1.57
N MET A 67 -5.91 9.57 -1.25
CA MET A 67 -5.92 8.43 -0.32
C MET A 67 -6.51 7.19 -0.98
N LEU A 68 -6.07 6.01 -0.55
CA LEU A 68 -6.78 4.76 -0.81
C LEU A 68 -7.86 4.56 0.24
N LEU A 69 -9.08 4.28 -0.19
CA LEU A 69 -10.24 4.03 0.67
C LEU A 69 -10.98 2.77 0.19
N ASP A 70 -11.94 2.32 1.01
CA ASP A 70 -12.82 1.16 0.72
C ASP A 70 -12.04 -0.14 0.44
N TYR A 71 -11.09 -0.51 1.31
CA TYR A 71 -10.32 -1.74 1.15
C TYR A 71 -11.23 -2.97 1.23
N ARG A 72 -11.17 -3.81 0.19
CA ARG A 72 -11.90 -5.07 0.07
C ARG A 72 -10.92 -6.24 -0.09
N ALA A 73 -11.03 -7.24 0.77
CA ALA A 73 -10.23 -8.45 0.63
C ALA A 73 -10.67 -9.26 -0.60
N LEU A 74 -9.71 -9.78 -1.35
CA LEU A 74 -9.89 -10.74 -2.43
C LEU A 74 -9.53 -12.15 -1.96
N PRO A 75 -10.01 -13.21 -2.65
CA PRO A 75 -9.78 -14.60 -2.24
C PRO A 75 -8.31 -15.04 -2.22
N ASP A 76 -7.47 -14.38 -3.02
CA ASP A 76 -6.02 -14.60 -3.12
C ASP A 76 -5.21 -13.95 -1.98
N GLY A 77 -5.89 -13.26 -1.06
CA GLY A 77 -5.26 -12.52 0.04
C GLY A 77 -4.74 -11.14 -0.35
N THR A 78 -5.00 -10.68 -1.59
CA THR A 78 -4.77 -9.30 -2.01
C THR A 78 -5.97 -8.42 -1.64
N TYR A 79 -5.84 -7.12 -1.85
CA TYR A 79 -6.89 -6.15 -1.54
C TYR A 79 -7.20 -5.27 -2.73
N GLU A 80 -8.48 -5.01 -2.96
CA GLU A 80 -8.94 -4.02 -3.92
C GLU A 80 -9.25 -2.72 -3.18
N ALA A 81 -8.63 -1.62 -3.59
CA ALA A 81 -8.83 -0.30 -2.98
C ALA A 81 -9.05 0.78 -4.05
N VAL A 82 -9.85 1.79 -3.73
CA VAL A 82 -10.12 2.91 -4.63
C VAL A 82 -9.30 4.11 -4.21
N ARG A 83 -8.62 4.73 -5.17
CA ARG A 83 -7.92 5.99 -4.97
C ARG A 83 -8.91 7.15 -5.11
N TRP A 84 -8.94 8.00 -4.11
CA TRP A 84 -9.80 9.18 -4.04
C TRP A 84 -8.96 10.43 -3.92
N VAL A 85 -9.43 11.52 -4.54
CA VAL A 85 -9.08 12.87 -4.08
C VAL A 85 -9.85 13.11 -2.79
N THR A 86 -9.15 13.52 -1.74
CA THR A 86 -9.73 13.74 -0.41
C THR A 86 -9.49 15.16 0.09
N LEU A 87 -10.47 15.67 0.85
CA LEU A 87 -10.40 16.94 1.57
C LEU A 87 -10.83 16.68 3.01
N MET A 88 -9.97 16.94 3.99
CA MET A 88 -10.24 16.62 5.41
C MET A 88 -10.76 15.18 5.59
N PHE A 89 -10.11 14.20 4.96
CA PHE A 89 -10.48 12.77 5.00
C PHE A 89 -11.80 12.41 4.32
N LEU A 90 -12.52 13.38 3.75
CA LEU A 90 -13.73 13.12 2.98
C LEU A 90 -13.39 12.79 1.53
N PRO A 91 -14.01 11.74 0.96
CA PRO A 91 -13.85 11.37 -0.44
C PRO A 91 -14.58 12.39 -1.34
N LEU A 92 -13.84 13.09 -2.21
CA LEU A 92 -14.42 14.05 -3.16
C LEU A 92 -14.65 13.44 -4.52
N VAL A 93 -13.59 12.90 -5.14
CA VAL A 93 -13.64 12.38 -6.51
C VAL A 93 -12.91 11.04 -6.57
N PRO A 94 -13.56 9.95 -7.03
CA PRO A 94 -12.87 8.69 -7.26
C PRO A 94 -12.01 8.81 -8.52
N LEU A 95 -10.76 8.37 -8.44
CA LEU A 95 -9.83 8.43 -9.57
C LEU A 95 -9.72 7.08 -10.28
N SER A 96 -9.41 6.03 -9.52
CA SER A 96 -9.09 4.71 -10.07
C SER A 96 -9.13 3.64 -8.98
N ALA A 97 -9.40 2.39 -9.36
CA ALA A 97 -9.32 1.24 -8.46
C ALA A 97 -8.04 0.44 -8.74
N TYR A 98 -7.48 -0.16 -7.69
CA TYR A 98 -6.24 -0.92 -7.75
C TYR A 98 -6.37 -2.21 -6.96
N CYS A 99 -5.77 -3.28 -7.48
CA CYS A 99 -5.43 -4.47 -6.71
C CYS A 99 -4.04 -4.25 -6.09
N ILE A 100 -3.98 -4.31 -4.78
CA ILE A 100 -2.79 -4.02 -3.99
C ILE A 100 -2.44 -5.17 -3.05
N GLN A 101 -1.15 -5.32 -2.80
CA GLN A 101 -0.63 -6.15 -1.72
C GLN A 101 -0.13 -5.23 -0.60
N PRO A 102 -0.80 -5.19 0.56
CA PRO A 102 -0.35 -4.42 1.71
C PRO A 102 0.97 -4.99 2.24
N LEU A 103 1.95 -4.12 2.51
CA LEU A 103 3.27 -4.52 3.01
C LEU A 103 3.42 -4.12 4.48
N GLU A 104 3.37 -2.82 4.76
CA GLU A 104 3.64 -2.27 6.09
C GLU A 104 2.84 -0.97 6.28
N GLN A 105 2.42 -0.70 7.52
CA GLN A 105 1.80 0.57 7.88
C GLN A 105 2.50 1.14 9.11
N GLU A 106 3.19 2.26 8.93
CA GLU A 106 3.83 3.00 10.02
C GLU A 106 2.91 4.14 10.48
N ARG A 107 2.58 4.15 11.77
CA ARG A 107 1.84 5.24 12.42
C ARG A 107 2.76 5.94 13.40
N SER A 108 3.08 7.21 13.15
CA SER A 108 3.86 8.05 14.06
C SER A 108 3.14 9.39 14.23
N TYR A 109 2.91 9.82 15.48
CA TYR A 109 2.28 11.09 15.90
C TYR A 109 1.72 11.99 14.77
N GLY A 110 0.51 11.68 14.30
CA GLY A 110 -0.21 12.49 13.30
C GLY A 110 0.14 12.20 11.83
N ARG A 111 1.05 11.27 11.56
CA ARG A 111 1.44 10.81 10.24
C ARG A 111 1.22 9.30 10.11
N GLU A 112 0.52 8.93 9.06
CA GLU A 112 0.30 7.54 8.67
C GLU A 112 0.95 7.30 7.32
N THR A 113 1.89 6.36 7.27
CA THR A 113 2.59 5.97 6.05
C THR A 113 2.25 4.53 5.73
N SER A 114 1.45 4.32 4.69
CA SER A 114 1.03 2.99 4.23
C SER A 114 1.88 2.56 3.04
N LYS A 115 2.70 1.52 3.20
CA LYS A 115 3.50 0.90 2.13
C LYS A 115 2.72 -0.28 1.53
N PHE A 116 2.60 -0.32 0.21
CA PHE A 116 1.92 -1.39 -0.52
C PHE A 116 2.52 -1.53 -1.92
N GLN A 117 2.33 -2.70 -2.53
CA GLN A 117 2.65 -2.94 -3.93
C GLN A 117 1.37 -2.91 -4.76
N ILE A 118 1.37 -2.18 -5.88
CA ILE A 118 0.28 -2.22 -6.86
C ILE A 118 0.53 -3.43 -7.77
N LEU A 119 -0.42 -4.35 -7.79
CA LEU A 119 -0.37 -5.55 -8.62
C LEU A 119 -1.03 -5.31 -9.99
N ASP A 120 -2.23 -4.72 -9.97
CA ASP A 120 -3.01 -4.44 -11.18
C ASP A 120 -3.96 -3.25 -11.00
N LYS A 121 -4.49 -2.74 -12.11
CA LYS A 121 -5.60 -1.79 -12.14
C LYS A 121 -6.93 -2.55 -12.17
N ALA A 122 -7.83 -2.20 -11.26
CA ALA A 122 -9.18 -2.75 -11.22
C ALA A 122 -10.18 -1.79 -11.88
N PRO A 123 -11.30 -2.31 -12.44
CA PRO A 123 -12.37 -1.46 -12.93
C PRO A 123 -13.06 -0.74 -11.77
N LEU A 124 -13.38 0.54 -11.97
CA LEU A 124 -14.08 1.32 -10.96
C LEU A 124 -15.55 0.87 -10.86
N SER A 125 -15.93 0.29 -9.72
CA SER A 125 -17.31 -0.14 -9.49
C SER A 125 -18.18 1.01 -8.99
N ALA A 126 -19.24 1.34 -9.72
CA ALA A 126 -20.21 2.37 -9.33
C ALA A 126 -20.85 2.09 -7.96
N VAL A 127 -21.15 0.82 -7.68
CA VAL A 127 -21.71 0.39 -6.38
C VAL A 127 -20.77 0.75 -5.22
N ARG A 128 -19.46 0.59 -5.42
CA ARG A 128 -18.45 0.95 -4.41
C ARG A 128 -18.40 2.45 -4.20
N VAL A 129 -18.36 3.22 -5.29
CA VAL A 129 -18.36 4.69 -5.24
C VAL A 129 -19.58 5.22 -4.48
N ILE A 130 -20.78 4.73 -4.83
CA ILE A 130 -22.03 5.12 -4.16
C ILE A 130 -21.99 4.76 -2.68
N ARG A 131 -21.52 3.55 -2.33
CA ARG A 131 -21.39 3.12 -0.94
C ARG A 131 -20.46 4.03 -0.15
N THR A 132 -19.32 4.42 -0.71
CA THR A 132 -18.37 5.33 -0.06
C THR A 132 -19.01 6.70 0.19
N TYR A 133 -19.74 7.27 -0.77
CA TYR A 133 -20.48 8.51 -0.56
C TYR A 133 -21.62 8.36 0.45
N ALA A 134 -22.35 7.24 0.45
CA ALA A 134 -23.40 6.97 1.43
C ALA A 134 -22.82 6.92 2.85
N LEU A 135 -21.64 6.34 3.05
CA LEU A 135 -20.93 6.36 4.33
C LEU A 135 -20.47 7.77 4.71
N ALA A 136 -19.97 8.56 3.76
CA ALA A 136 -19.61 9.96 3.99
C ALA A 136 -20.84 10.79 4.40
N ALA A 137 -21.97 10.61 3.71
CA ALA A 137 -23.24 11.22 4.06
C ALA A 137 -23.72 10.80 5.45
N ALA A 138 -23.62 9.51 5.80
CA ALA A 138 -23.97 9.02 7.14
C ALA A 138 -23.09 9.63 8.26
N GLY A 139 -21.84 9.97 7.95
CA GLY A 139 -20.96 10.70 8.86
C GLY A 139 -21.25 12.20 8.94
N LEU A 140 -21.64 12.84 7.84
CA LEU A 140 -21.82 14.30 7.75
C LEU A 140 -23.24 14.79 8.04
N LEU A 141 -24.25 13.97 7.80
CA LEU A 141 -25.64 14.39 7.94
C LEU A 141 -26.02 14.71 9.39
N PRO A 142 -25.62 13.92 10.42
CA PRO A 142 -25.89 14.27 11.81
C PRO A 142 -25.34 15.63 12.27
N PRO A 143 -24.07 16.01 12.01
CA PRO A 143 -23.58 17.34 12.42
C PRO A 143 -24.23 18.47 11.64
N ILE A 144 -24.53 18.29 10.35
CA ILE A 144 -25.26 19.29 9.57
C ILE A 144 -26.65 19.52 10.18
N LEU A 145 -27.41 18.46 10.46
CA LEU A 145 -28.71 18.56 11.11
C LEU A 145 -28.59 19.16 12.51
N GLY A 146 -27.56 18.80 13.28
CA GLY A 146 -27.29 19.36 14.60
C GLY A 146 -27.07 20.87 14.57
N VAL A 147 -26.40 21.39 13.54
CA VAL A 147 -26.21 22.84 13.34
C VAL A 147 -27.51 23.51 12.89
N VAL A 148 -28.17 22.97 11.87
CA VAL A 148 -29.40 23.54 11.29
C VAL A 148 -30.53 23.60 12.32
N TYR A 149 -30.68 22.56 13.15
CA TYR A 149 -31.72 22.47 14.18
C TYR A 149 -31.19 22.77 15.60
N SER A 150 -30.06 23.46 15.71
CA SER A 150 -29.40 23.72 17.01
C SER A 150 -30.29 24.47 18.01
N THR A 151 -31.11 25.41 17.54
CA THR A 151 -32.10 26.15 18.34
C THR A 151 -33.16 25.22 18.92
N GLU A 152 -33.64 24.28 18.13
CA GLU A 152 -34.75 23.40 18.47
C GLU A 152 -34.28 22.29 19.40
N ILE A 153 -33.08 21.78 19.15
CA ILE A 153 -32.37 20.86 20.03
C ILE A 153 -32.12 21.52 21.39
N ASN A 154 -31.61 22.76 21.42
CA ASN A 154 -31.38 23.49 22.67
C ASN A 154 -32.69 23.73 23.43
N ARG A 155 -33.80 23.99 22.74
CA ARG A 155 -35.11 24.17 23.36
C ARG A 155 -35.66 22.86 23.94
N ALA A 156 -35.52 21.75 23.22
CA ALA A 156 -36.06 20.45 23.61
C ALA A 156 -35.24 19.75 24.70
N VAL A 157 -33.92 19.77 24.58
CA VAL A 157 -33.01 18.96 25.40
C VAL A 157 -32.43 19.77 26.58
N ARG A 158 -32.35 21.10 26.45
CA ARG A 158 -31.92 22.13 27.43
C ARG A 158 -30.56 21.88 28.13
N GLY A 159 -29.68 22.88 28.06
CA GLY A 159 -28.46 22.95 28.88
C GLY A 159 -27.44 21.85 28.56
N LEU A 160 -26.89 21.21 29.60
CA LEU A 160 -25.80 20.22 29.52
C LEU A 160 -26.11 19.03 28.59
N TRP A 161 -27.37 18.63 28.48
CA TRP A 161 -27.77 17.51 27.62
C TRP A 161 -27.68 17.83 26.13
N ALA A 162 -27.95 19.08 25.73
CA ALA A 162 -27.79 19.51 24.34
C ALA A 162 -26.31 19.51 23.94
N LEU A 163 -25.43 19.95 24.85
CA LEU A 163 -23.98 19.83 24.66
C LEU A 163 -23.52 18.37 24.57
N GLY A 164 -24.04 17.49 25.44
CA GLY A 164 -23.76 16.05 25.37
C GLY A 164 -24.17 15.43 24.03
N LEU A 165 -25.35 15.79 23.51
CA LEU A 165 -25.82 15.32 22.20
C LEU A 165 -24.91 15.80 21.06
N MET A 166 -24.48 17.07 21.08
CA MET A 166 -23.55 17.60 20.07
C MET A 166 -22.19 16.90 20.10
N VAL A 167 -21.68 16.56 21.29
CA VAL A 167 -20.45 15.76 21.43
C VAL A 167 -20.64 14.35 20.87
N LEU A 168 -21.76 13.69 21.15
CA LEU A 168 -22.06 12.37 20.58
C LEU A 168 -22.13 12.40 19.06
N ILE A 169 -22.73 13.44 18.48
CA ILE A 169 -22.78 13.67 17.03
C ILE A 169 -21.36 13.85 16.46
N ALA A 170 -20.50 14.62 17.13
CA ALA A 170 -19.10 14.78 16.71
C ALA A 170 -18.32 13.46 16.76
N VAL A 171 -18.48 12.68 17.84
CA VAL A 171 -17.86 11.35 17.99
C VAL A 171 -18.36 10.39 16.91
N TRP A 172 -19.66 10.38 16.62
CA TRP A 172 -20.26 9.60 15.54
C TRP A 172 -19.65 9.95 14.18
N SER A 173 -19.57 11.25 13.87
CA SER A 173 -19.00 11.75 12.61
C SER A 173 -17.53 11.32 12.48
N GLY A 174 -16.75 11.50 13.55
CA GLY A 174 -15.36 11.07 13.60
C GLY A 174 -15.21 9.56 13.39
N TYR A 175 -16.07 8.74 14.01
CA TYR A 175 -16.05 7.29 13.80
C TYR A 175 -16.25 6.91 12.32
N PHE A 176 -17.23 7.52 11.64
CA PHE A 176 -17.48 7.22 10.24
C PHE A 176 -16.31 7.66 9.35
N ILE A 177 -15.84 8.90 9.51
CA ILE A 177 -14.79 9.50 8.69
C ILE A 177 -13.44 8.80 8.89
N PHE A 178 -13.03 8.55 10.13
CA PHE A 178 -11.68 8.03 10.42
C PHE A 178 -11.60 6.50 10.45
N PHE A 179 -12.70 5.78 10.71
CA PHE A 179 -12.64 4.33 10.91
C PHE A 179 -13.43 3.54 9.89
N LYS A 180 -14.64 3.98 9.51
CA LYS A 180 -15.48 3.22 8.58
C LYS A 180 -15.16 3.45 7.11
N ILE A 181 -14.93 4.69 6.69
CA ILE A 181 -14.64 5.01 5.28
C ILE A 181 -13.27 4.43 4.84
N PRO A 182 -12.18 4.57 5.61
CA PRO A 182 -10.90 4.00 5.22
C PRO A 182 -10.94 2.48 5.24
N ASN A 183 -11.48 1.84 6.29
CA ASN A 183 -11.55 0.38 6.47
C ASN A 183 -10.19 -0.37 6.27
N GLU A 184 -9.07 0.34 6.25
CA GLU A 184 -7.72 -0.17 6.01
C GLU A 184 -7.19 -1.09 7.11
N ARG A 185 -7.75 -0.99 8.34
CA ARG A 185 -7.33 -1.79 9.50
C ARG A 185 -7.45 -3.29 9.25
N LYS A 186 -8.27 -3.72 8.29
CA LYS A 186 -8.35 -5.13 7.89
C LYS A 186 -7.21 -5.53 6.95
N ALA A 187 -6.75 -4.61 6.10
CA ALA A 187 -5.71 -4.85 5.12
C ALA A 187 -4.30 -4.90 5.72
N TYR A 188 -4.02 -4.04 6.70
CA TYR A 188 -2.69 -3.93 7.34
C TYR A 188 -2.58 -4.64 8.69
N LYS A 189 -3.61 -5.37 9.13
CA LYS A 189 -3.46 -6.29 10.25
C LYS A 189 -2.49 -7.38 9.80
N ALA A 190 -1.26 -7.29 10.30
CA ALA A 190 -0.18 -8.20 10.00
C ALA A 190 -0.68 -9.64 9.90
N LYS A 191 -0.32 -10.34 8.83
CA LYS A 191 -0.10 -11.79 8.94
C LYS A 191 0.92 -11.91 10.07
N ALA A 192 0.44 -12.23 11.28
CA ALA A 192 1.33 -12.72 12.31
C ALA A 192 2.09 -13.88 11.67
N ALA A 193 3.41 -13.76 11.61
CA ALA A 193 4.29 -14.77 11.07
C ALA A 193 3.87 -16.14 11.63
N SER A 194 3.36 -16.99 10.73
CA SER A 194 3.20 -18.43 10.94
C SER A 194 4.34 -19.13 10.21
#